data_AF-A0A941N480-F1
#
_entry.id   AF-A0A941N480-F1
#
_cell.length_a   1.000
_cell.length_b   1.000
_cell.length_c   1.000
_cell.angle_alpha   90.00
_cell.angle_beta   90.00
_cell.angle_gamma   90.00
#
_symmetry.space_group_name_H-M   'P 1'
#
loop_
_entity.id
_entity.type
_entity.pdbx_description
1 polymer ?
#
loop_
_entity_poly.entity_id
_entity_poly.type
_entity_poly.pdbx_seq_one_letter_code
_entity_poly.pdbx_strand_id
1 'polypeptide(L)'
;MSAAFCRWLAVTSVVILAGPQAAHAGAVTFTKLSGLTGGNPALTAVYRADLSAVGLEEIVSISITDNSFALGGAGSQFSGFDLDAIMLSTSSVGTAGEAAGLVGLAVFDFSPAGTFFTPGAQRAPPDPKLFGTGSTGNTVDNSVATLGAFDANATIDFGAFGFLSMGDGGQLAFNLTQPVSTAGLFLYISEVGDNGEVAAGSIEVSDRPVGSAVPEPSALALTLVAGLIAWRATRCRQRPKSPTLSA
;
A
#
# COMPACT_ATOMS: atom_id res chain seq x y z
N MET A 1 -47.29 52.21 -18.59
CA MET A 1 -47.80 51.05 -17.83
C MET A 1 -47.96 49.87 -18.79
N SER A 2 -47.12 48.85 -18.69
CA SER A 2 -47.54 47.44 -18.77
C SER A 2 -46.31 46.57 -18.50
N ALA A 3 -46.39 45.81 -17.41
CA ALA A 3 -45.44 44.80 -17.00
C ALA A 3 -45.75 43.48 -17.70
N ALA A 4 -44.72 42.74 -18.11
CA ALA A 4 -44.85 41.32 -18.47
C ALA A 4 -43.64 40.58 -17.88
N PHE A 5 -43.76 40.07 -16.65
CA PHE A 5 -44.04 38.66 -16.37
C PHE A 5 -43.09 37.70 -17.12
N CYS A 6 -41.90 37.48 -16.56
CA CYS A 6 -41.11 36.29 -16.86
C CYS A 6 -41.41 35.26 -15.76
N ARG A 7 -42.36 34.37 -16.06
CA ARG A 7 -42.84 33.31 -15.19
C ARG A 7 -41.74 32.27 -14.97
N TRP A 8 -41.73 31.75 -13.75
CA TRP A 8 -40.83 30.74 -13.20
C TRP A 8 -40.78 29.43 -13.99
N LEU A 9 -39.57 28.88 -14.13
CA LEU A 9 -39.35 27.44 -14.11
C LEU A 9 -38.02 27.18 -13.38
N ALA A 10 -38.08 27.06 -12.05
CA ALA A 10 -36.96 26.60 -11.25
C ALA A 10 -36.93 25.06 -11.32
N VAL A 11 -36.13 24.51 -12.23
CA VAL A 11 -35.80 23.09 -12.22
C VAL A 11 -34.68 22.92 -11.20
N THR A 12 -35.01 22.44 -10.00
CA THR A 12 -34.04 22.06 -8.98
C THR A 12 -33.46 20.70 -9.36
N SER A 13 -32.36 20.68 -10.12
CA SER A 13 -31.58 19.47 -10.32
C SER A 13 -30.90 19.12 -8.99
N VAL A 14 -31.40 18.10 -8.30
CA VAL A 14 -30.66 17.46 -7.20
C VAL A 14 -29.58 16.60 -7.83
N VAL A 15 -28.36 17.14 -7.93
CA VAL A 15 -27.17 16.34 -8.22
C VAL A 15 -26.75 15.75 -6.88
N ILE A 16 -27.04 14.47 -6.66
CA ILE A 16 -26.43 13.70 -5.57
C ILE A 16 -24.97 13.49 -6.00
N LEU A 17 -24.08 14.35 -5.52
CA LEU A 17 -22.65 14.11 -5.59
C LEU A 17 -22.35 12.95 -4.63
N ALA A 18 -22.43 11.71 -5.11
CA ALA A 18 -21.67 10.63 -4.51
C ALA A 18 -20.20 11.00 -4.73
N GLY A 19 -19.61 11.69 -3.75
CA GLY A 19 -18.20 12.05 -3.79
C GLY A 19 -17.34 10.78 -3.87
N PRO A 20 -16.15 10.86 -4.45
CA PRO A 20 -15.18 9.79 -4.33
C PRO A 20 -14.92 9.61 -2.83
N GLN A 21 -15.02 8.39 -2.31
CA GLN A 21 -14.38 8.11 -1.05
C GLN A 21 -12.87 8.29 -1.30
N ALA A 22 -12.19 9.06 -0.45
CA ALA A 22 -10.72 9.10 -0.48
C ALA A 22 -10.20 7.68 -0.18
N ALA A 23 -9.10 7.28 -0.82
CA ALA A 23 -8.40 6.07 -0.39
C ALA A 23 -7.86 6.32 1.02
N HIS A 24 -8.16 5.43 1.97
CA HIS A 24 -7.67 5.56 3.33
C HIS A 24 -6.51 4.57 3.50
N ALA A 25 -5.32 5.12 3.70
CA ALA A 25 -4.11 4.37 4.03
C ALA A 25 -3.69 4.76 5.45
N GLY A 26 -3.38 3.76 6.27
CA GLY A 26 -2.91 3.94 7.64
C GLY A 26 -1.46 3.49 7.75
N ALA A 27 -0.59 4.35 8.26
CA ALA A 27 0.75 3.97 8.67
C ALA A 27 0.68 3.04 9.89
N VAL A 28 1.53 2.01 9.90
CA VAL A 28 1.54 0.99 10.95
C VAL A 28 2.77 1.19 11.85
N THR A 29 2.53 1.22 13.16
CA THR A 29 3.61 1.31 14.15
C THR A 29 3.95 -0.07 14.70
N PHE A 30 5.21 -0.47 14.59
CA PHE A 30 5.69 -1.77 15.04
C PHE A 30 6.36 -1.73 16.40
N THR A 31 6.19 -2.82 17.14
CA THR A 31 6.98 -3.16 18.32
C THR A 31 7.82 -4.38 18.01
N LYS A 32 9.14 -4.28 18.17
CA LYS A 32 10.04 -5.43 18.09
C LYS A 32 9.77 -6.39 19.25
N LEU A 33 9.59 -7.66 18.93
CA LEU A 33 9.41 -8.71 19.93
C LEU A 33 10.76 -9.14 20.51
N SER A 34 10.74 -9.72 21.71
CA SER A 34 11.98 -10.22 22.32
C SER A 34 12.39 -11.58 21.74
N GLY A 35 13.70 -11.83 21.66
CA GLY A 35 14.27 -13.04 21.08
C GLY A 35 14.38 -13.01 19.56
N LEU A 36 14.89 -14.11 18.99
CA LEU A 36 15.05 -14.33 17.55
C LEU A 36 14.42 -15.69 17.18
N THR A 37 14.12 -15.87 15.90
CA THR A 37 13.58 -17.12 15.33
C THR A 37 14.22 -17.41 13.97
N GLY A 38 13.66 -18.34 13.18
CA GLY A 38 14.08 -18.67 11.83
C GLY A 38 14.75 -20.04 11.71
N GLY A 39 15.53 -20.20 10.65
CA GLY A 39 16.29 -21.39 10.30
C GLY A 39 17.57 -21.57 11.13
N ASN A 40 18.67 -21.95 10.49
CA ASN A 40 19.95 -22.21 11.17
C ASN A 40 21.15 -21.60 10.41
N PRO A 41 21.56 -20.36 10.76
CA PRO A 41 21.30 -19.71 12.06
C PRO A 41 19.93 -19.01 12.16
N ALA A 42 19.33 -19.08 13.35
CA ALA A 42 18.07 -18.43 13.73
C ALA A 42 18.33 -16.97 14.17
N LEU A 43 18.54 -16.07 13.20
CA LEU A 43 18.81 -14.65 13.45
C LEU A 43 17.70 -13.74 12.92
N THR A 44 16.47 -14.23 12.85
CA THR A 44 15.34 -13.46 12.39
C THR A 44 14.69 -12.70 13.56
N ALA A 45 14.61 -11.38 13.44
CA ALA A 45 13.81 -10.54 14.35
C ALA A 45 12.35 -10.50 13.89
N VAL A 46 11.42 -10.47 14.84
CA VAL A 46 9.99 -10.37 14.57
C VAL A 46 9.45 -9.07 15.15
N TYR A 47 8.61 -8.41 14.38
CA TYR A 47 7.96 -7.16 14.71
C TYR A 47 6.46 -7.35 14.64
N ARG A 48 5.75 -6.83 15.64
CA ARG A 48 4.29 -6.90 15.74
C ARG A 48 3.70 -5.49 15.75
N ALA A 49 2.62 -5.30 15.00
CA ALA A 49 1.78 -4.13 15.09
C ALA A 49 0.34 -4.51 15.46
N ASP A 50 -0.32 -3.65 16.23
CA ASP A 50 -1.76 -3.72 16.49
C ASP A 50 -2.49 -2.87 15.45
N LEU A 51 -3.33 -3.50 14.64
CA LEU A 51 -4.03 -2.81 13.56
C LEU A 51 -5.33 -2.16 14.02
N SER A 52 -5.80 -2.39 15.25
CA SER A 52 -7.04 -1.77 15.74
C SER A 52 -6.95 -0.24 15.84
N ALA A 53 -5.74 0.32 15.89
CA ALA A 53 -5.49 1.75 16.02
C ALA A 53 -5.29 2.48 14.68
N VAL A 54 -5.30 1.79 13.53
CA VAL A 54 -4.99 2.38 12.21
C VAL A 54 -6.13 3.21 11.62
N GLY A 55 -7.31 3.23 12.26
CA GLY A 55 -8.48 4.01 11.84
C GLY A 55 -9.22 3.46 10.62
N LEU A 56 -8.95 2.21 10.23
CA LEU A 56 -9.68 1.47 9.20
C LEU A 56 -10.56 0.40 9.88
N GLU A 57 -11.76 0.14 9.36
CA GLU A 57 -12.61 -0.97 9.84
C GLU A 57 -12.13 -2.32 9.30
N GLU A 58 -11.65 -2.32 8.07
CA GLU A 58 -11.08 -3.46 7.37
C GLU A 58 -9.88 -3.04 6.51
N ILE A 59 -9.00 -3.99 6.25
CA ILE A 59 -7.87 -3.84 5.33
C ILE A 59 -8.02 -4.79 4.16
N VAL A 60 -7.58 -4.34 2.99
CA VAL A 60 -7.64 -5.05 1.71
C VAL A 60 -6.24 -5.19 1.12
N SER A 61 -5.31 -4.28 1.43
CA SER A 61 -3.92 -4.40 0.99
C SER A 61 -2.93 -4.00 2.08
N ILE A 62 -1.70 -4.48 1.92
CA ILE A 62 -0.55 -4.10 2.73
C ILE A 62 0.61 -3.77 1.79
N SER A 63 1.31 -2.68 2.03
CA SER A 63 2.54 -2.32 1.31
C SER A 63 3.68 -2.08 2.28
N ILE A 64 4.84 -2.62 1.95
CA ILE A 64 6.11 -2.45 2.64
C ILE A 64 7.04 -1.73 1.68
N THR A 65 7.65 -0.65 2.13
CA THR A 65 8.65 0.10 1.39
C THR A 65 9.94 0.13 2.21
N ASP A 66 11.04 -0.28 1.61
CA ASP A 66 12.36 -0.03 2.18
C ASP A 66 12.68 1.46 2.03
N ASN A 67 12.76 2.16 3.15
CA ASN A 67 13.29 3.53 3.23
C ASN A 67 14.37 3.61 4.30
N SER A 68 15.10 2.51 4.48
CA SER A 68 16.21 2.38 5.43
C SER A 68 17.42 3.24 5.05
N PHE A 69 17.47 3.78 3.83
CA PHE A 69 18.60 4.59 3.33
C PHE A 69 19.95 3.88 3.49
N ALA A 70 19.99 2.59 3.14
CA ALA A 70 21.16 1.71 3.27
C ALA A 70 21.61 1.44 4.73
N LEU A 71 20.74 1.69 5.72
CA LEU A 71 20.94 1.22 7.09
C LEU A 71 20.59 -0.27 7.18
N GLY A 72 21.54 -1.08 7.65
CA GLY A 72 21.37 -2.53 7.75
C GLY A 72 21.74 -3.28 6.46
N GLY A 73 21.49 -4.59 6.45
CA GLY A 73 21.63 -5.49 5.30
C GLY A 73 23.07 -5.75 4.87
N ALA A 74 23.24 -6.48 3.77
CA ALA A 74 24.56 -6.69 3.14
C ALA A 74 24.66 -6.06 1.74
N GLY A 75 25.86 -6.12 1.17
CA GLY A 75 26.06 -5.75 -0.24
C GLY A 75 25.41 -6.76 -1.19
N SER A 76 25.44 -6.46 -2.49
CA SER A 76 25.02 -7.37 -3.54
C SER A 76 23.53 -7.72 -3.46
N GLN A 77 23.16 -8.98 -3.71
CA GLN A 77 21.78 -9.45 -3.72
C GLN A 77 21.04 -9.31 -2.38
N PHE A 78 21.73 -9.08 -1.26
CA PHE A 78 21.18 -8.97 0.10
C PHE A 78 21.05 -7.51 0.56
N SER A 79 20.72 -6.61 -0.37
CA SER A 79 20.62 -5.17 -0.09
C SER A 79 19.22 -4.78 0.37
N GLY A 80 19.14 -3.75 1.20
CA GLY A 80 17.89 -3.25 1.79
C GLY A 80 17.22 -4.27 2.71
N PHE A 81 15.98 -3.97 3.09
CA PHE A 81 15.19 -4.83 3.97
C PHE A 81 15.05 -6.27 3.46
N ASP A 82 15.53 -7.22 4.27
CA ASP A 82 15.42 -8.68 4.06
C ASP A 82 14.17 -9.25 4.76
N LEU A 83 13.04 -9.29 4.04
CA LEU A 83 11.76 -9.77 4.55
C LEU A 83 11.72 -11.31 4.56
N ASP A 84 11.67 -11.90 5.76
CA ASP A 84 11.48 -13.35 5.95
C ASP A 84 10.01 -13.74 5.87
N ALA A 85 9.15 -13.11 6.68
CA ALA A 85 7.74 -13.48 6.76
C ALA A 85 6.83 -12.28 6.95
N ILE A 86 5.58 -12.44 6.51
CA ILE A 86 4.46 -11.56 6.82
C ILE A 86 3.23 -12.40 7.18
N MET A 87 2.56 -12.02 8.26
CA MET A 87 1.42 -12.77 8.79
C MET A 87 0.41 -11.84 9.46
N LEU A 88 -0.88 -12.13 9.27
CA LEU A 88 -1.97 -11.56 10.06
C LEU A 88 -2.45 -12.61 11.06
N SER A 89 -2.70 -12.20 12.31
CA SER A 89 -3.23 -13.09 13.35
C SER A 89 -4.13 -12.33 14.31
N THR A 90 -5.10 -13.03 14.91
CA THR A 90 -5.92 -12.51 16.00
C THR A 90 -5.31 -12.76 17.39
N SER A 91 -4.12 -13.35 17.43
CA SER A 91 -3.38 -13.62 18.67
C SER A 91 -2.25 -12.61 18.86
N SER A 92 -2.10 -12.10 20.07
CA SER A 92 -1.02 -11.19 20.47
C SER A 92 0.03 -11.95 21.28
N VAL A 93 1.27 -12.04 20.79
CA VAL A 93 2.37 -12.73 21.47
C VAL A 93 3.54 -11.78 21.77
N GLY A 94 4.39 -12.14 22.74
CA GLY A 94 5.44 -11.25 23.27
C GLY A 94 6.85 -11.54 22.76
N THR A 95 7.05 -12.69 22.12
CA THR A 95 8.38 -13.16 21.71
C THR A 95 8.41 -13.62 20.25
N ALA A 96 9.58 -13.57 19.62
CA ALA A 96 9.79 -14.07 18.26
C ALA A 96 9.53 -15.58 18.16
N GLY A 97 9.90 -16.35 19.18
CA GLY A 97 9.66 -17.80 19.23
C GLY A 97 8.18 -18.16 19.31
N GLU A 98 7.38 -17.41 20.07
CA GLU A 98 5.93 -17.59 20.08
C GLU A 98 5.31 -17.20 18.73
N ALA A 99 5.79 -16.13 18.10
CA ALA A 99 5.30 -15.69 16.80
C ALA A 99 5.51 -16.75 15.71
N ALA A 100 6.65 -17.44 15.74
CA ALA A 100 6.93 -18.54 14.82
C ALA A 100 5.98 -19.75 14.96
N GLY A 101 5.33 -19.90 16.12
CA GLY A 101 4.32 -20.93 16.35
C GLY A 101 2.88 -20.50 16.03
N LEU A 102 2.66 -19.24 15.61
CA LEU A 102 1.32 -18.76 15.31
C LEU A 102 0.75 -19.40 14.04
N VAL A 103 -0.55 -19.67 14.07
CA VAL A 103 -1.32 -19.98 12.86
C VAL A 103 -1.83 -18.66 12.30
N GLY A 104 -1.27 -18.25 11.16
CA GLY A 104 -1.68 -17.06 10.44
C GLY A 104 -3.05 -17.20 9.77
N LEU A 105 -3.72 -16.07 9.54
CA LEU A 105 -4.88 -16.01 8.66
C LEU A 105 -4.44 -16.33 7.23
N ALA A 106 -5.20 -17.20 6.55
CA ALA A 106 -4.94 -17.60 5.16
C ALA A 106 -5.49 -16.55 4.17
N VAL A 107 -4.92 -15.34 4.22
CA VAL A 107 -5.38 -14.16 3.45
C VAL A 107 -4.33 -13.59 2.50
N PHE A 108 -3.10 -14.08 2.56
CA PHE A 108 -2.04 -13.72 1.62
C PHE A 108 -2.02 -14.70 0.44
N ASP A 109 -1.98 -14.16 -0.78
CA ASP A 109 -1.54 -14.89 -1.97
C ASP A 109 -0.09 -14.52 -2.26
N PHE A 110 0.84 -15.40 -1.90
CA PHE A 110 2.26 -15.19 -2.15
C PHE A 110 2.65 -15.45 -3.60
N SER A 111 1.75 -15.96 -4.45
CA SER A 111 2.07 -16.20 -5.87
C SER A 111 2.49 -14.91 -6.58
N PRO A 112 3.20 -14.99 -7.72
CA PRO A 112 3.54 -13.82 -8.52
C PRO A 112 2.34 -12.96 -8.93
N ALA A 113 1.11 -13.49 -8.89
CA ALA A 113 -0.11 -12.74 -9.18
C ALA A 113 -0.67 -11.98 -7.95
N GLY A 114 -0.37 -12.45 -6.73
CA GLY A 114 -0.80 -11.83 -5.48
C GLY A 114 0.23 -10.86 -4.87
N THR A 115 1.47 -10.92 -5.35
CA THR A 115 2.57 -10.04 -4.94
C THR A 115 2.88 -8.96 -5.97
N PHE A 116 3.03 -7.71 -5.53
CA PHE A 116 3.44 -6.58 -6.34
C PHE A 116 4.83 -6.12 -5.90
N PHE A 117 5.86 -6.61 -6.57
CA PHE A 117 7.25 -6.33 -6.21
C PHE A 117 7.87 -5.30 -7.17
N THR A 118 8.48 -4.26 -6.60
CA THR A 118 9.32 -3.30 -7.30
C THR A 118 10.70 -3.34 -6.67
N PRO A 119 11.71 -3.92 -7.33
CA PRO A 119 13.05 -4.05 -6.76
C PRO A 119 13.69 -2.69 -6.55
N GLY A 120 14.37 -2.53 -5.41
CA GLY A 120 15.25 -1.41 -5.10
C GLY A 120 16.63 -1.57 -5.72
N ALA A 121 17.55 -0.68 -5.33
CA ALA A 121 18.93 -0.73 -5.76
C ALA A 121 19.73 -1.77 -4.96
N GLN A 122 20.59 -2.51 -5.65
CA GLN A 122 21.63 -3.30 -4.99
C GLN A 122 22.83 -2.42 -4.64
N ARG A 123 23.40 -2.63 -3.47
CA ARG A 123 24.68 -2.06 -3.06
C ARG A 123 25.82 -2.85 -3.71
N ALA A 124 26.94 -2.18 -3.95
CA ALA A 124 28.06 -2.77 -4.68
C ALA A 124 28.77 -3.90 -3.88
N PRO A 125 29.36 -4.89 -4.58
CA PRO A 125 29.19 -5.17 -6.00
C PRO A 125 27.78 -5.74 -6.28
N PRO A 126 27.08 -5.33 -7.34
CA PRO A 126 25.76 -5.87 -7.63
C PRO A 126 25.86 -7.29 -8.21
N ASP A 127 24.99 -8.17 -7.72
CA ASP A 127 24.70 -9.48 -8.30
C ASP A 127 23.66 -9.36 -9.43
N PRO A 128 23.45 -10.43 -10.22
CA PRO A 128 22.47 -10.42 -11.31
C PRO A 128 21.02 -10.06 -10.88
N LYS A 129 20.65 -10.32 -9.62
CA LYS A 129 19.32 -10.07 -9.04
C LYS A 129 19.40 -9.97 -7.52
N LEU A 130 18.37 -9.43 -6.88
CA LEU A 130 18.18 -9.47 -5.43
C LEU A 130 17.83 -10.90 -4.96
N PHE A 131 18.14 -11.23 -3.71
CA PHE A 131 17.85 -12.53 -3.15
C PHE A 131 16.34 -12.77 -3.03
N GLY A 132 15.91 -14.02 -3.18
CA GLY A 132 14.48 -14.37 -3.13
C GLY A 132 13.65 -13.92 -4.34
N THR A 133 14.28 -13.35 -5.37
CA THR A 133 13.58 -12.91 -6.59
C THR A 133 13.66 -13.93 -7.73
N GLY A 134 12.75 -13.84 -8.71
CA GLY A 134 12.74 -14.65 -9.92
C GLY A 134 13.95 -14.38 -10.83
N SER A 135 14.04 -15.10 -11.95
CA SER A 135 15.20 -15.05 -12.85
C SER A 135 15.54 -13.66 -13.40
N THR A 136 14.56 -12.75 -13.49
CA THR A 136 14.75 -11.38 -13.96
C THR A 136 14.84 -10.34 -12.84
N GLY A 137 14.76 -10.75 -11.56
CA GLY A 137 14.81 -9.83 -10.43
C GLY A 137 13.54 -9.02 -10.15
N ASN A 138 12.45 -9.23 -10.90
CA ASN A 138 11.25 -8.37 -10.85
C ASN A 138 10.01 -9.05 -10.23
N THR A 139 10.15 -10.27 -9.73
CA THR A 139 9.07 -11.05 -9.12
C THR A 139 9.60 -11.74 -7.88
N VAL A 140 8.75 -12.06 -6.92
CA VAL A 140 9.09 -12.95 -5.81
C VAL A 140 9.25 -14.39 -6.34
N ASP A 141 10.27 -15.10 -5.87
CA ASP A 141 10.47 -16.53 -6.12
C ASP A 141 10.12 -17.32 -4.87
N ASN A 142 8.89 -17.85 -4.81
CA ASN A 142 8.39 -18.58 -3.65
C ASN A 142 9.09 -19.92 -3.38
N SER A 143 9.94 -20.38 -4.29
CA SER A 143 10.79 -21.55 -4.01
C SER A 143 12.00 -21.19 -3.14
N VAL A 144 12.31 -19.90 -3.02
CA VAL A 144 13.41 -19.36 -2.22
C VAL A 144 12.90 -18.47 -1.08
N ALA A 145 11.98 -17.55 -1.35
CA ALA A 145 11.37 -16.65 -0.38
C ALA A 145 10.05 -17.22 0.14
N THR A 146 10.08 -17.88 1.29
CA THR A 146 8.94 -18.54 1.95
C THR A 146 8.18 -17.59 2.87
N LEU A 147 7.69 -16.47 2.31
CA LEU A 147 7.11 -15.33 3.05
C LEU A 147 5.92 -15.62 3.99
N GLY A 148 5.39 -16.84 3.99
CA GLY A 148 4.33 -17.28 4.89
C GLY A 148 4.81 -17.95 6.19
N ALA A 149 6.13 -18.13 6.38
CA ALA A 149 6.71 -18.81 7.52
C ALA A 149 7.95 -18.08 8.03
N PHE A 150 8.16 -18.10 9.35
CA PHE A 150 9.36 -17.56 9.99
C PHE A 150 10.49 -18.60 9.94
N ASP A 151 11.08 -18.82 8.77
CA ASP A 151 11.98 -19.94 8.50
C ASP A 151 13.31 -19.54 7.83
N ALA A 152 13.56 -18.24 7.67
CA ALA A 152 14.76 -17.75 7.01
C ALA A 152 16.05 -18.27 7.65
N ASN A 153 16.94 -18.76 6.79
CA ASN A 153 18.30 -19.08 7.15
C ASN A 153 19.17 -17.82 7.00
N ALA A 154 19.49 -17.18 8.12
CA ALA A 154 20.08 -15.84 8.16
C ALA A 154 21.60 -15.85 7.88
N THR A 155 21.95 -16.00 6.59
CA THR A 155 23.31 -15.99 6.08
C THR A 155 23.36 -15.26 4.73
N ILE A 156 24.56 -14.91 4.28
CA ILE A 156 24.84 -14.25 2.99
C ILE A 156 25.59 -15.16 2.02
N ASP A 157 25.61 -16.47 2.29
CA ASP A 157 26.27 -17.47 1.46
C ASP A 157 25.25 -18.37 0.74
N PHE A 158 25.73 -19.48 0.18
CA PHE A 158 24.90 -20.45 -0.54
C PHE A 158 23.83 -21.12 0.34
N GLY A 159 23.92 -20.98 1.66
CA GLY A 159 22.93 -21.49 2.61
C GLY A 159 21.74 -20.55 2.81
N ALA A 160 21.78 -19.32 2.28
CA ALA A 160 20.68 -18.36 2.43
C ALA A 160 19.37 -18.95 1.88
N PHE A 161 18.29 -18.78 2.64
CA PHE A 161 16.98 -19.34 2.31
C PHE A 161 15.89 -18.59 3.08
N GLY A 162 14.69 -18.54 2.53
CA GLY A 162 13.46 -18.21 3.25
C GLY A 162 13.10 -16.73 3.32
N PHE A 163 13.80 -15.86 2.59
CA PHE A 163 13.54 -14.42 2.62
C PHE A 163 13.67 -13.77 1.24
N LEU A 164 13.13 -12.57 1.14
CA LEU A 164 13.21 -11.68 -0.01
C LEU A 164 14.00 -10.43 0.37
N SER A 165 15.08 -10.15 -0.35
CA SER A 165 15.78 -8.86 -0.25
C SER A 165 15.10 -7.84 -1.16
N MET A 166 14.69 -6.71 -0.60
CA MET A 166 13.93 -5.71 -1.35
C MET A 166 14.82 -4.74 -2.15
N GLY A 167 16.10 -4.62 -1.80
CA GLY A 167 16.98 -3.57 -2.33
C GLY A 167 16.70 -2.21 -1.67
N ASP A 168 17.68 -1.31 -1.72
CA ASP A 168 17.53 0.04 -1.18
C ASP A 168 16.43 0.78 -1.96
N GLY A 169 15.39 1.24 -1.27
CA GLY A 169 14.24 1.91 -1.90
C GLY A 169 13.23 0.95 -2.55
N GLY A 170 13.36 -0.36 -2.34
CA GLY A 170 12.45 -1.36 -2.90
C GLY A 170 11.06 -1.35 -2.26
N GLN A 171 10.09 -1.96 -2.93
CA GLN A 171 8.71 -2.07 -2.44
C GLN A 171 8.14 -3.46 -2.70
N LEU A 172 7.42 -3.97 -1.71
CA LEU A 172 6.59 -5.17 -1.84
C LEU A 172 5.19 -4.86 -1.32
N ALA A 173 4.18 -5.17 -2.11
CA ALA A 173 2.79 -5.03 -1.69
C ALA A 173 1.98 -6.30 -1.97
N PHE A 174 0.92 -6.46 -1.19
CA PHE A 174 0.02 -7.60 -1.23
C PHE A 174 -1.42 -7.09 -1.32
N ASN A 175 -2.20 -7.71 -2.20
CA ASN A 175 -3.66 -7.69 -2.07
C ASN A 175 -4.08 -8.90 -1.25
N LEU A 176 -4.87 -8.67 -0.22
CA LEU A 176 -5.46 -9.75 0.56
C LEU A 176 -6.54 -10.44 -0.27
N THR A 177 -6.66 -11.75 -0.14
CA THR A 177 -7.66 -12.55 -0.87
C THR A 177 -9.10 -12.23 -0.49
N GLN A 178 -9.28 -11.57 0.65
CA GLN A 178 -10.53 -11.03 1.16
C GLN A 178 -10.24 -9.86 2.13
N PRO A 179 -11.18 -8.91 2.30
CA PRO A 179 -11.06 -7.90 3.36
C PRO A 179 -10.95 -8.53 4.74
N VAL A 180 -10.14 -7.94 5.61
CA VAL A 180 -9.92 -8.43 6.98
C VAL A 180 -10.22 -7.31 7.97
N SER A 181 -11.11 -7.56 8.93
CA SER A 181 -11.41 -6.59 9.98
C SER A 181 -10.17 -6.31 10.83
N THR A 182 -9.92 -5.04 11.13
CA THR A 182 -8.79 -4.59 11.97
C THR A 182 -9.02 -4.82 13.46
N ALA A 183 -10.26 -5.10 13.88
CA ALA A 183 -10.61 -5.28 15.28
C ALA A 183 -9.92 -6.52 15.87
N GLY A 184 -9.00 -6.32 16.82
CA GLY A 184 -8.22 -7.40 17.43
C GLY A 184 -7.25 -8.08 16.47
N LEU A 185 -6.86 -7.39 15.39
CA LEU A 185 -5.95 -7.90 14.37
C LEU A 185 -4.52 -7.42 14.64
N PHE A 186 -3.56 -8.35 14.53
CA PHE A 186 -2.15 -8.06 14.63
C PHE A 186 -1.44 -8.41 13.33
N LEU A 187 -0.57 -7.52 12.89
CA LEU A 187 0.35 -7.75 11.78
C LEU A 187 1.72 -8.12 12.35
N TYR A 188 2.25 -9.25 11.89
CA TYR A 188 3.60 -9.69 12.17
C TYR A 188 4.41 -9.63 10.89
N ILE A 189 5.59 -9.05 10.98
CA ILE A 189 6.62 -9.08 9.92
C ILE A 189 7.94 -9.51 10.54
N SER A 190 8.83 -10.07 9.74
CA SER A 190 10.17 -10.41 10.19
C SER A 190 11.28 -9.93 9.28
N GLU A 191 12.42 -9.66 9.91
CA GLU A 191 13.66 -9.20 9.30
C GLU A 191 14.75 -10.23 9.53
N VAL A 192 15.48 -10.58 8.48
CA VAL A 192 16.64 -11.45 8.59
C VAL A 192 17.85 -10.67 9.11
N GLY A 193 18.50 -11.22 10.14
CA GLY A 193 19.77 -10.70 10.66
C GLY A 193 19.64 -9.69 11.79
N ASP A 194 18.43 -9.20 12.09
CA ASP A 194 18.16 -8.23 13.16
C ASP A 194 19.09 -7.00 13.12
N ASN A 195 19.28 -6.47 11.93
CA ASN A 195 20.30 -5.47 11.64
C ASN A 195 19.75 -4.03 11.76
N GLY A 196 18.44 -3.88 11.97
CA GLY A 196 17.76 -2.62 12.28
C GLY A 196 16.98 -2.02 11.12
N GLU A 197 16.77 -2.76 10.03
CA GLU A 197 16.09 -2.28 8.82
C GLU A 197 14.61 -1.97 9.02
N VAL A 198 13.88 -2.78 9.80
CA VAL A 198 12.42 -2.58 9.98
C VAL A 198 12.09 -1.29 10.71
N ALA A 199 13.00 -0.79 11.56
CA ALA A 199 12.82 0.48 12.26
C ALA A 199 12.84 1.69 11.31
N ALA A 200 13.28 1.49 10.07
CA ALA A 200 13.41 2.53 9.06
C ALA A 200 12.56 2.26 7.80
N GLY A 201 11.77 1.19 7.76
CA GLY A 201 10.82 0.88 6.68
C GLY A 201 9.45 1.56 6.85
N SER A 202 8.71 1.73 5.76
CA SER A 202 7.36 2.27 5.71
C SER A 202 6.40 1.13 5.43
N ILE A 203 5.51 0.84 6.39
CA ILE A 203 4.48 -0.16 6.22
C ILE A 203 3.13 0.53 6.32
N GLU A 204 2.33 0.36 5.28
CA GLU A 204 1.00 0.92 5.17
C GLU A 204 -0.01 -0.18 4.94
N VAL A 205 -1.18 -0.02 5.54
CA VAL A 205 -2.37 -0.83 5.26
C VAL A 205 -3.42 0.05 4.61
N SER A 206 -4.23 -0.51 3.71
CA SER A 206 -5.29 0.24 3.02
C SER A 206 -6.57 -0.57 2.92
N ASP A 207 -7.70 0.14 2.85
CA ASP A 207 -9.04 -0.37 2.54
C ASP A 207 -9.27 -0.62 1.05
N ARG A 208 -8.22 -0.53 0.22
CA ARG A 208 -8.28 -0.70 -1.24
C ARG A 208 -7.22 -1.64 -1.78
N PRO A 209 -7.46 -2.27 -2.93
CA PRO A 209 -6.43 -3.01 -3.64
C PRO A 209 -5.30 -2.09 -4.14
N VAL A 210 -4.07 -2.63 -4.14
CA VAL A 210 -2.93 -2.04 -4.83
C VAL A 210 -3.29 -1.79 -6.30
N GLY A 211 -3.02 -0.57 -6.79
CA GLY A 211 -3.26 -0.19 -8.18
C GLY A 211 -4.67 0.32 -8.50
N SER A 212 -5.61 0.34 -7.54
CA SER A 212 -6.88 1.04 -7.74
C SER A 212 -6.68 2.55 -7.62
N ALA A 213 -6.25 3.20 -8.70
CA ALA A 213 -6.22 4.65 -8.78
C ALA A 213 -7.65 5.18 -8.60
N VAL A 214 -7.86 6.08 -7.63
CA VAL A 214 -9.11 6.83 -7.52
C VAL A 214 -9.18 7.77 -8.72
N PRO A 215 -10.20 7.72 -9.58
CA PRO A 215 -10.39 8.79 -10.55
C PRO A 215 -10.69 10.07 -9.80
N GLU A 216 -9.75 11.02 -9.76
CA GLU A 216 -9.96 12.36 -9.22
C GLU A 216 -11.16 13.03 -9.92
N PRO A 217 -12.34 13.18 -9.27
CA PRO A 217 -13.53 13.69 -9.94
C PRO A 217 -13.63 15.22 -9.91
N SER A 218 -12.60 15.92 -9.44
CA SER A 218 -12.62 17.37 -9.26
C SER A 218 -12.32 18.15 -10.55
N ALA A 219 -11.56 17.60 -11.51
CA ALA A 219 -11.20 18.33 -12.73
C ALA A 219 -12.32 18.35 -13.80
N LEU A 220 -13.07 17.25 -13.95
CA LEU A 220 -14.10 17.12 -15.00
C LEU A 220 -15.46 17.70 -14.57
N ALA A 221 -15.83 17.58 -13.30
CA ALA A 221 -17.08 18.15 -12.80
C ALA A 221 -17.06 19.69 -12.76
N LEU A 222 -15.94 20.31 -12.38
CA LEU A 222 -15.80 21.77 -12.38
C LEU A 222 -15.82 22.36 -13.79
N THR A 223 -15.18 21.71 -14.76
CA THR A 223 -15.16 22.19 -16.16
C THR A 223 -16.53 22.09 -16.82
N LEU A 224 -17.31 21.04 -16.55
CA LEU A 224 -18.69 20.92 -17.05
C LEU A 224 -19.64 21.95 -16.43
N VAL A 225 -19.56 22.18 -15.12
CA VAL A 225 -20.40 23.19 -14.43
C VAL A 225 -20.00 24.60 -14.84
N ALA A 226 -18.71 24.92 -14.92
CA ALA A 226 -18.23 26.21 -15.41
C ALA A 226 -18.62 26.44 -16.87
N GLY A 227 -18.56 25.41 -17.72
CA GLY A 227 -19.00 25.45 -19.11
C GLY A 227 -20.50 25.74 -19.25
N LEU A 228 -21.34 25.10 -18.44
CA LEU A 228 -22.80 25.32 -18.42
C LEU A 228 -23.16 26.74 -17.93
N ILE A 229 -22.44 27.26 -16.93
CA ILE A 229 -22.63 28.63 -16.42
C ILE A 229 -22.20 29.66 -17.48
N ALA A 230 -21.05 29.47 -18.12
CA ALA A 230 -20.54 30.36 -19.17
C ALA A 230 -21.45 30.36 -20.41
N TRP A 231 -21.98 29.21 -20.82
CA TRP A 231 -22.92 29.10 -21.92
C TRP A 231 -24.26 29.80 -21.64
N ARG A 232 -24.77 29.74 -20.41
CA ARG A 232 -25.98 30.49 -20.02
C ARG A 232 -25.73 32.00 -19.96
N ALA A 233 -24.58 32.43 -19.43
CA ALA A 233 -24.24 33.84 -19.34
C ALA A 233 -24.10 34.51 -20.71
N THR A 234 -23.55 33.79 -21.69
CA THR A 234 -23.39 34.29 -23.08
C THR A 234 -24.72 34.43 -23.82
N ARG A 235 -25.69 33.52 -23.60
CA ARG A 235 -27.03 33.62 -24.22
C ARG A 235 -27.88 34.78 -23.68
N CYS A 236 -27.70 35.20 -22.42
CA CYS A 236 -28.39 36.38 -21.90
C CYS A 236 -27.86 37.71 -22.46
N ARG A 237 -26.63 37.75 -22.99
CA ARG A 237 -26.01 38.98 -23.53
C ARG A 237 -26.38 39.30 -24.98
N GLN A 238 -26.85 38.34 -25.76
CA GLN A 238 -27.10 38.52 -27.19
C GLN A 238 -28.54 38.95 -27.53
N ARG A 239 -29.30 39.57 -26.61
CA ARG A 239 -30.55 40.23 -27.02
C ARG A 239 -30.21 41.48 -27.84
N PRO A 240 -30.53 41.54 -29.15
CA PRO A 240 -30.29 42.72 -29.95
C PRO A 240 -31.10 43.89 -29.38
N LYS A 241 -30.45 45.06 -29.22
CA LYS A 241 -31.16 46.31 -28.90
C LYS A 241 -32.05 46.63 -30.10
N SER A 242 -33.35 46.71 -29.89
CA SER A 242 -34.31 47.16 -30.89
C SER A 242 -33.88 48.53 -31.43
N PRO A 243 -33.86 48.73 -32.76
CA PRO A 243 -33.52 50.03 -33.32
C PRO A 243 -34.61 51.04 -32.93
N THR A 244 -34.19 52.13 -32.30
CA THR A 244 -35.00 53.32 -32.08
C THR A 244 -35.34 53.94 -33.43
N LEU A 245 -36.61 53.86 -33.82
CA LEU A 245 -37.19 54.69 -34.88
C LEU A 245 -37.27 56.13 -34.37
N SER A 246 -36.51 57.03 -34.99
CA SER A 246 -36.73 58.47 -34.92
C SER A 246 -37.66 58.88 -36.07
N ALA A 247 -38.55 59.83 -35.77
CA ALA A 247 -39.66 60.32 -36.58
C ALA A 247 -39.27 60.86 -37.97
#